data_AF-A0A929K8R3-F1
#
_entry.id   AF-A0A929K8R3-F1
#
_cell.length_a   1.000
_cell.length_b   1.000
_cell.length_c   1.000
_cell.angle_alpha   90.00
_cell.angle_beta   90.00
_cell.angle_gamma   90.00
#
_symmetry.space_group_name_H-M   'P 1'
#
loop_
_entity.id
_entity.type
_entity.pdbx_description
1 polymer ?
#
loop_
_entity_poly.entity_id
_entity_poly.type
_entity_poly.pdbx_seq_one_letter_code
_entity_poly.pdbx_strand_id
1 'polypeptide(L)' 'MRCFECGGEVIQTIGSVRMTKKDGSLIIFKGIALNQCRQCGEQYIPGKWAEKIGELMQKEDTLVPREIISVPVIALG' A
#
# COMPACT_ATOMS: atom_id res chain seq x y z
N MET A 1 11.40 -11.08 -13.07
CA MET A 1 10.03 -11.64 -13.22
C MET A 1 9.24 -10.74 -14.17
N ARG A 2 8.18 -11.24 -14.83
CA ARG A 2 7.28 -10.39 -15.63
C ARG A 2 6.04 -10.05 -14.84
N CYS A 3 5.46 -8.89 -15.13
CA CYS A 3 4.19 -8.47 -14.56
C CYS A 3 3.08 -9.37 -15.09
N PHE A 4 2.24 -9.87 -14.20
CA PHE A 4 1.09 -10.69 -14.56
C PHE A 4 0.04 -9.90 -15.35
N GLU A 5 -0.16 -8.62 -14.99
CA GLU A 5 -1.20 -7.77 -15.60
C GLU A 5 -0.84 -7.27 -17.00
N CYS A 6 0.42 -6.88 -17.23
CA CYS A 6 0.83 -6.25 -18.50
C CYS A 6 2.01 -6.92 -19.22
N GLY A 7 2.59 -7.98 -18.66
CA GLY A 7 3.79 -8.63 -19.20
C GLY A 7 5.09 -7.81 -19.04
N GLY A 8 5.01 -6.61 -18.46
CA GLY A 8 6.12 -5.68 -18.28
C GLY A 8 7.21 -6.16 -17.31
N GLU A 9 8.26 -5.35 -17.18
CA GLU A 9 9.39 -5.62 -16.29
C GLU A 9 9.01 -5.30 -14.85
N VAL A 10 9.30 -6.22 -13.95
CA VAL A 10 9.08 -6.05 -12.51
C VAL A 10 10.44 -5.97 -11.82
N ILE A 11 10.62 -4.92 -11.04
CA ILE A 11 11.84 -4.63 -10.28
C ILE A 11 11.56 -4.65 -8.79
N GLN A 12 12.57 -4.98 -8.00
CA GLN A 12 12.51 -4.82 -6.55
C GLN A 12 12.71 -3.34 -6.19
N THR A 13 11.91 -2.82 -5.27
CA THR A 13 11.95 -1.43 -4.82
C THR A 13 11.53 -1.30 -3.36
N ILE A 14 11.71 -0.12 -2.79
CA ILE A 14 11.13 0.27 -1.49
C ILE A 14 9.98 1.22 -1.79
N GLY A 15 8.77 0.82 -1.42
CA GLY A 15 7.55 1.56 -1.72
C GLY A 15 6.64 1.74 -0.51
N SER A 16 5.38 2.01 -0.80
CA SER A 16 4.32 2.17 0.20
C SER A 16 3.14 1.27 -0.11
N VAL A 17 2.58 0.64 0.92
CA VAL A 17 1.30 -0.09 0.84
C VAL A 17 0.21 0.75 1.45
N ARG A 18 -0.90 0.92 0.73
CA ARG A 18 -2.06 1.73 1.15
C ARG A 18 -3.18 0.78 1.55
N MET A 19 -3.79 1.02 2.70
CA MET A 19 -4.95 0.26 3.18
C MET A 19 -6.07 1.20 3.57
N THR A 20 -7.30 0.77 3.33
CA THR A 20 -8.50 1.51 3.73
C THR A 20 -8.97 0.97 5.07
N LYS A 21 -9.12 1.86 6.04
CA LYS A 21 -9.72 1.56 7.35
C LYS A 21 -11.22 1.37 7.21
N LYS A 22 -11.86 0.80 8.24
CA LYS A 22 -13.34 0.69 8.30
C LYS A 22 -14.08 2.02 8.18
N ASP A 23 -13.48 3.11 8.66
CA ASP A 23 -14.04 4.46 8.58
C ASP A 23 -13.85 5.15 7.21
N GLY A 24 -13.25 4.45 6.24
CA GLY A 24 -12.98 4.96 4.89
C GLY A 24 -11.71 5.80 4.76
N SER A 25 -11.03 6.13 5.86
CA SER A 25 -9.72 6.79 5.81
C SER A 25 -8.61 5.82 5.39
N LEU A 26 -7.46 6.38 4.98
CA LEU A 26 -6.34 5.59 4.46
C LEU A 26 -5.19 5.53 5.47
N ILE A 27 -4.59 4.35 5.62
CA ILE A 27 -3.28 4.14 6.26
C ILE A 27 -2.25 3.86 5.17
N ILE A 28 -1.08 4.48 5.28
CA ILE A 28 0.04 4.30 4.35
C ILE A 28 1.23 3.71 5.11
N PHE A 29 1.54 2.44 4.85
CA PHE A 29 2.75 1.78 5.33
C PHE A 29 3.91 2.12 4.37
N LYS A 30 4.78 3.05 4.76
CA LYS A 30 5.97 3.45 3.98
C LYS A 30 7.16 2.51 4.26
N GLY A 31 8.13 2.46 3.35
CA GLY A 31 9.39 1.75 3.55
C GLY A 31 9.29 0.23 3.38
N ILE A 32 8.31 -0.24 2.61
CA ILE A 32 8.07 -1.66 2.40
C ILE A 32 8.87 -2.14 1.19
N ALA A 33 9.75 -3.13 1.41
CA ALA A 33 10.44 -3.81 0.31
C ALA A 33 9.44 -4.66 -0.47
N LEU A 34 9.17 -4.27 -1.72
CA LEU A 34 8.17 -4.89 -2.60
C LEU A 34 8.70 -4.98 -4.03
N ASN A 35 7.97 -5.65 -4.91
CA ASN A 35 8.27 -5.63 -6.33
C ASN A 35 7.24 -4.77 -7.06
N GLN A 36 7.69 -3.93 -8.00
CA GLN A 36 6.80 -3.06 -8.76
C GLN A 36 7.06 -3.19 -10.26
N CYS A 37 5.98 -3.26 -11.04
CA CYS A 37 6.08 -3.17 -12.50
C CYS A 37 6.44 -1.74 -12.92
N ARG A 38 7.49 -1.58 -13.72
CA ARG A 38 7.92 -0.25 -14.23
C ARG A 38 6.94 0.34 -15.23
N GLN A 39 6.14 -0.49 -15.91
CA GLN A 39 5.25 -0.08 -16.99
C GLN A 39 3.86 0.32 -16.48
N CYS A 40 3.19 -0.54 -15.71
CA CYS A 40 1.82 -0.27 -15.23
C CYS A 40 1.72 0.14 -13.77
N GLY A 41 2.82 0.03 -13.01
CA GLY A 41 2.86 0.40 -11.59
C GLY A 41 2.35 -0.68 -10.62
N GLU A 42 1.93 -1.85 -11.11
CA GLU A 42 1.44 -2.97 -10.31
C GLU A 42 2.42 -3.36 -9.20
N GLN A 43 1.91 -3.60 -7.99
CA GLN A 43 2.74 -3.85 -6.80
C GLN A 43 2.52 -5.27 -6.27
N TYR A 44 3.60 -6.05 -6.26
CA TYR A 44 3.63 -7.39 -5.66
C TYR A 44 4.26 -7.31 -4.27
N ILE A 45 3.42 -7.43 -3.25
CA ILE A 45 3.81 -7.37 -1.84
C ILE A 45 4.26 -8.77 -1.40
N PRO A 46 5.50 -8.95 -0.90
CA PRO A 46 5.95 -10.24 -0.37
C PRO A 46 5.07 -10.72 0.79
N GLY A 47 4.85 -12.04 0.89
CA GLY A 47 3.97 -12.65 1.90
C GLY A 47 4.23 -12.17 3.33
N LYS A 48 5.51 -12.13 3.74
CA LYS A 48 5.91 -11.62 5.08
C LYS A 48 5.40 -10.20 5.39
N TRP A 49 5.31 -9.33 4.38
CA TRP A 49 4.81 -7.96 4.55
C TRP A 49 3.30 -7.93 4.51
N ALA A 50 2.67 -8.71 3.63
CA ALA A 50 1.22 -8.84 3.55
C ALA A 50 0.63 -9.37 4.88
N GLU A 51 1.22 -10.42 5.45
CA GLU A 51 0.83 -10.99 6.74
C GLU A 51 0.96 -9.97 7.86
N LYS A 52 2.13 -9.33 7.99
CA LYS A 52 2.38 -8.31 9.02
C LYS A 52 1.43 -7.12 8.90
N ILE A 53 1.15 -6.65 7.68
CA ILE A 53 0.18 -5.58 7.45
C ILE A 53 -1.22 -6.07 7.86
N GLY A 54 -1.60 -7.30 7.50
CA GLY A 54 -2.86 -7.90 7.91
C GLY A 54 -3.03 -7.94 9.44
N GLU A 55 -2.02 -8.38 10.18
CA GLU A 55 -2.01 -8.38 11.65
C GLU A 55 -2.17 -6.97 12.24
N LEU A 56 -1.50 -5.97 11.65
CA LEU A 56 -1.62 -4.57 12.08
C LEU A 56 -3.03 -4.02 11.81
N MET A 57 -3.61 -4.36 10.66
CA MET A 57 -4.96 -3.92 10.28
C MET A 57 -6.06 -4.58 11.14
N GLN A 58 -5.84 -5.78 11.71
CA GLN A 58 -6.77 -6.35 12.69
C GLN A 58 -6.90 -5.49 13.96
N LYS A 59 -5.88 -4.67 14.25
CA LYS A 59 -5.82 -3.77 15.40
C LYS A 59 -5.68 -2.31 14.95
N GLU A 60 -6.29 -1.96 13.82
CA GLU A 60 -6.12 -0.65 13.17
C GLU A 60 -6.35 0.55 14.10
N ASP A 61 -7.27 0.45 15.05
CA ASP A 61 -7.58 1.50 16.03
C ASP A 61 -6.47 1.77 17.05
N THR A 62 -5.51 0.83 17.18
CA THR A 62 -4.35 0.96 18.07
C THR A 62 -3.12 1.55 17.38
N LEU A 63 -3.18 1.71 16.05
CA LEU A 63 -2.05 2.21 15.28
C LEU A 63 -1.89 3.71 15.50
N VAL A 64 -0.71 4.13 15.95
CA VAL A 64 -0.35 5.53 16.09
C VAL A 64 0.46 5.95 14.85
N PRO A 65 -0.12 6.74 13.93
CA PRO A 65 0.59 7.19 12.73
C PRO A 65 1.71 8.17 13.11
N ARG A 66 2.84 8.07 12.41
CA ARG A 66 3.94 9.04 12.54
C ARG A 66 3.59 10.40 11.94
N GLU A 67 2.77 10.38 10.88
CA GLU A 67 2.34 11.54 10.12
C GLU A 67 0.85 11.37 9.80
N ILE A 68 0.08 12.44 9.92
CA ILE A 68 -1.33 12.50 9.49
C ILE A 68 -1.42 13.59 8.42
N ILE A 69 -1.99 13.24 7.27
CA ILE A 69 -2.17 14.16 6.15
C ILE A 69 -3.67 14.34 5.93
N SER A 70 -4.16 15.57 6.10
CA SER A 70 -5.54 15.92 5.75
C SER A 70 -5.64 16.16 4.25
N VAL A 71 -6.47 15.38 3.57
CA VAL A 71 -6.72 15.53 2.13
C VAL A 71 -8.12 16.13 1.94
N PRO A 72 -8.28 17.24 1.20
CA PRO A 72 -9.59 17.82 0.95
C PRO A 72 -10.43 16.89 0.06
N VAL A 73 -11.67 16.66 0.47
CA VAL A 73 -12.66 15.93 -0.34
C VAL A 73 -13.42 16.94 -1.19
N ILE A 74 -13.27 16.85 -2.51
CA ILE A 74 -13.97 17.72 -3.47
C ILE A 74 -15.14 16.94 -4.07
N ALA A 75 -16.37 17.42 -3.83
CA ALA A 75 -17.55 16.93 -4.53
C ALA A 75 -17.71 17.72 -5.84
N LEU A 76 -17.69 17.03 -6.98
CA LEU A 76 -18.10 17.61 -8.26
C LEU A 76 -19.63 17.53 -8.31
N GLY A 77 -20.27 18.70 -8.31
CA GLY A 77 -21.73 18.85 -8.46
C GLY A 77 -22.21 18.60 -9.88
#